data_AF-A0A6G3RSC3-F1
#
_entry.id   AF-A0A6G3RSC3-F1
#
_cell.length_a   1.000
_cell.length_b   1.000
_cell.length_c   1.000
_cell.angle_alpha   90.00
_cell.angle_beta   90.00
_cell.angle_gamma   90.00
#
_symmetry.space_group_name_H-M   'P 1'
#
loop_
_entity.id
_entity.type
_entity.pdbx_description
1 polymer ?
#
loop_
_entity_poly.entity_id
_entity_poly.type
_entity_poly.pdbx_seq_one_letter_code
_entity_poly.pdbx_strand_id
1 'polypeptide(L)' 'MSDDLWERIESLLPRKERRCRRPGRRPLPDRQMLCGIPFALHAGIQWNHVQKELGFGSGTNCWRRLRDWKESGVCQ' A
#
# COMPACT_ATOMS: atom_id res chain seq x y z
N MET A 1 0.11 -3.07 13.23
CA MET A 1 -0.66 -4.22 12.71
C MET A 1 -0.05 -5.47 13.31
N SER A 2 -0.86 -6.37 13.88
CA SER A 2 -0.33 -7.65 14.37
C SER A 2 0.14 -8.52 13.21
N ASP A 3 1.08 -9.43 13.47
CA ASP A 3 1.63 -10.30 12.43
C ASP A 3 0.59 -11.29 11.90
N ASP A 4 -0.28 -11.83 12.76
CA ASP A 4 -1.38 -12.73 12.34
C ASP A 4 -2.34 -12.08 11.33
N LEU A 5 -2.67 -10.80 11.54
CA LEU A 5 -3.54 -10.06 10.62
C LEU A 5 -2.80 -9.77 9.32
N TRP A 6 -1.51 -9.45 9.42
CA TRP A 6 -0.67 -9.24 8.24
C TRP A 6 -0.56 -10.49 7.39
N GLU A 7 -0.32 -11.67 7.95
CA GLU A 7 -0.22 -12.93 7.20
C GLU A 7 -1.50 -13.24 6.41
N ARG A 8 -2.67 -13.03 7.04
CA ARG A 8 -3.97 -13.22 6.38
C ARG A 8 -4.16 -12.27 5.20
N ILE A 9 -3.79 -11.00 5.38
CA ILE A 9 -3.93 -10.00 4.30
C ILE A 9 -2.89 -10.25 3.21
N GLU A 10 -1.64 -10.51 3.56
CA GLU A 10 -0.53 -10.77 2.62
C GLU A 10 -0.86 -11.91 1.67
N SER A 11 -1.52 -12.96 2.16
CA SER A 11 -1.99 -14.07 1.32
C SER A 11 -3.01 -13.67 0.25
N LEU A 12 -3.75 -12.58 0.46
CA LEU A 12 -4.76 -12.08 -0.47
C LEU A 12 -4.18 -11.04 -1.44
N LEU A 13 -3.03 -10.45 -1.13
CA LEU A 13 -2.45 -9.40 -1.96
C LEU A 13 -1.94 -9.97 -3.28
N PRO A 14 -2.25 -9.32 -4.43
CA PRO A 14 -1.70 -9.72 -5.72
C PRO A 14 -0.18 -9.52 -5.71
N ARG A 15 0.56 -10.60 -5.95
CA ARG A 15 2.02 -10.53 -6.15
C ARG A 15 2.30 -9.91 -7.51
N LYS A 16 2.68 -8.63 -7.51
CA LYS A 16 3.05 -7.92 -8.74
C LYS A 16 4.48 -8.29 -9.13
N GLU A 17 4.62 -8.98 -10.27
CA GLU A 17 5.93 -9.31 -10.81
C GLU A 17 6.72 -8.05 -11.14
N ARG A 18 7.98 -8.03 -10.71
CA ARG A 18 8.88 -6.94 -11.01
C ARG A 18 9.36 -7.07 -12.45
N ARG A 19 9.33 -5.97 -13.21
CA ARG A 19 9.90 -5.94 -14.57
C ARG A 19 11.36 -6.39 -14.54
N CYS A 20 11.73 -7.34 -15.41
CA CYS A 20 13.09 -7.86 -15.50
C CYS A 20 14.08 -6.82 -16.06
N ARG A 21 13.69 -6.06 -17.10
CA ARG A 21 14.52 -5.00 -17.68
C ARG A 21 14.17 -3.64 -17.06
N ARG A 22 15.20 -2.92 -16.60
CA ARG A 22 15.13 -1.58 -15.96
C ARG A 22 14.12 -1.56 -14.80
N PRO A 23 14.41 -2.29 -13.71
CA PRO A 23 13.44 -2.59 -12.66
C PRO A 23 13.10 -1.40 -11.73
N GLY A 24 13.65 -0.21 -11.99
CA GLY A 24 13.39 1.03 -11.24
C GLY A 24 13.67 0.92 -9.73
N ARG A 25 13.19 1.92 -8.99
CA ARG A 25 13.21 1.91 -7.52
C ARG A 25 12.31 0.79 -7.00
N ARG A 26 12.77 0.05 -5.97
CA ARG A 26 11.95 -0.97 -5.31
C ARG A 26 10.69 -0.31 -4.72
N PRO A 27 9.49 -0.87 -4.93
CA PRO A 27 8.29 -0.45 -4.22
C PRO A 27 8.50 -0.57 -2.72
N LEU A 28 7.81 0.28 -1.96
CA LEU A 28 7.76 0.10 -0.50
C LEU A 28 6.97 -1.17 -0.15
N PRO A 29 7.31 -1.81 0.98
CA PRO A 29 6.60 -2.99 1.46
C PRO A 29 5.11 -2.74 1.59
N ASP A 30 4.32 -3.75 1.23
CA ASP A 30 2.86 -3.67 1.22
C ASP A 30 2.30 -3.48 2.64
N ARG A 31 3.00 -4.00 3.66
CA ARG A 31 2.69 -3.78 5.08
C ARG A 31 2.74 -2.30 5.46
N GLN A 32 3.71 -1.55 4.95
CA GLN A 32 3.80 -0.11 5.21
C GLN A 32 2.67 0.66 4.50
N MET A 33 2.32 0.25 3.29
CA MET A 33 1.20 0.83 2.54
C MET A 33 -0.15 0.57 3.24
N LEU A 34 -0.33 -0.62 3.83
CA LEU A 34 -1.51 -0.97 4.62
C LEU A 34 -1.63 -0.21 5.94
N CYS A 35 -0.54 0.32 6.49
CA CYS A 35 -0.64 1.25 7.61
C CYS A 35 -1.04 2.67 7.14
N GLY A 36 -0.56 3.10 5.97
CA GLY A 36 -0.82 4.45 5.43
C GLY A 36 -2.21 4.65 4.84
N ILE A 37 -2.79 3.61 4.22
CA ILE A 37 -4.12 3.69 3.60
C ILE A 37 -5.22 3.98 4.65
N PRO A 38 -5.36 3.20 5.73
CA PRO A 38 -6.35 3.49 6.77
C PRO A 38 -6.09 4.82 7.47
N PHE A 39 -4.83 5.20 7.66
CA PHE A 39 -4.48 6.48 8.25
C PHE A 39 -5.03 7.65 7.43
N ALA A 40 -4.79 7.66 6.11
CA ALA A 40 -5.29 8.70 5.22
C ALA A 40 -6.83 8.74 5.13
N LEU A 41 -7.46 7.55 5.09
CA LEU A 41 -8.92 7.43 5.06
C LEU A 41 -9.57 7.89 6.37
N HIS A 42 -9.01 7.51 7.51
CA HIS A 42 -9.53 7.88 8.83
C HIS A 42 -9.32 9.35 9.15
N ALA A 43 -8.15 9.91 8.81
CA ALA A 43 -7.87 11.32 8.99
C ALA A 43 -8.61 12.22 7.97
N GLY A 44 -9.20 11.65 6.91
CA GLY A 44 -9.89 12.41 5.87
C GLY A 44 -8.98 13.34 5.07
N ILE A 45 -7.67 13.09 5.08
CA ILE A 45 -6.68 13.94 4.42
C ILE A 45 -6.48 13.53 2.96
N GLN A 46 -6.14 14.51 2.13
CA GLN A 46 -5.77 14.23 0.75
C GLN A 46 -4.49 13.37 0.70
N TRP A 47 -4.41 12.45 -0.27
CA TRP A 47 -3.26 11.56 -0.46
C TRP A 47 -1.91 12.29 -0.60
N ASN A 48 -1.91 13.52 -1.14
CA ASN A 48 -0.69 14.32 -1.25
C ASN A 48 -0.23 14.93 0.08
N HIS A 49 -1.12 14.98 1.08
CA HIS A 49 -0.86 15.56 2.41
C HIS A 49 -0.47 14.49 3.44
N VAL A 50 -0.45 13.20 3.05
CA VAL A 50 0.07 12.14 3.92
C VAL A 50 1.56 12.39 4.16
N GLN A 51 1.91 12.65 5.42
CA GLN A 51 3.29 12.93 5.81
C GLN A 51 4.20 11.73 5.53
N LYS A 52 5.28 11.99 4.79
CA LYS A 52 6.28 10.96 4.44
C LYS A 52 7.08 10.51 5.67
N GLU A 53 7.15 11.34 6.72
CA GLU A 53 7.86 11.02 7.96
C GLU A 53 7.23 9.83 8.72
N LEU A 54 5.96 9.51 8.46
CA LEU A 54 5.27 8.38 9.09
C LEU A 54 5.72 7.01 8.57
N GLY A 55 6.62 6.97 7.58
CA GLY A 55 7.21 5.72 7.07
C GLY A 55 6.29 4.94 6.12
N PHE A 56 5.11 5.46 5.77
CA PHE A 56 4.17 4.83 4.83
C PHE A 56 4.52 5.07 3.36
N GLY A 57 5.51 5.90 3.07
CA GLY A 57 5.78 6.42 1.74
C GLY A 57 4.96 7.66 1.40
N SER A 58 4.89 8.01 0.11
CA SER A 58 3.97 9.06 -0.35
C SER A 58 2.54 8.53 -0.37
N GLY A 59 1.56 9.35 0.01
CA GLY A 59 0.17 8.92 -0.09
C GLY A 59 -0.28 8.68 -1.53
N THR A 60 0.39 9.23 -2.54
CA THR A 60 0.20 8.82 -3.95
C THR A 60 0.50 7.33 -4.18
N ASN A 61 1.52 6.77 -3.52
CA ASN A 61 1.80 5.34 -3.60
C ASN A 61 0.74 4.52 -2.86
N CYS A 62 0.24 5.01 -1.72
CA CYS A 62 -0.88 4.40 -0.99
C CYS A 62 -2.13 4.32 -1.86
N TRP A 63 -2.51 5.42 -2.52
CA TRP A 63 -3.67 5.46 -3.41
C TRP A 63 -3.52 4.53 -4.62
N ARG A 64 -2.36 4.54 -5.31
CA ARG A 64 -2.10 3.62 -6.42
C ARG A 64 -2.24 2.16 -5.98
N ARG A 65 -1.76 1.84 -4.77
CA ARG A 65 -1.84 0.49 -4.23
C ARG A 65 -3.27 0.10 -3.88
N LEU A 66 -4.02 0.98 -3.23
CA LEU A 66 -5.44 0.77 -2.93
C LEU A 66 -6.25 0.53 -4.21
N ARG A 67 -5.97 1.29 -5.27
CA ARG A 67 -6.61 1.10 -6.57
C ARG A 67 -6.29 -0.27 -7.18
N ASP A 68 -5.01 -0.65 -7.22
CA ASP A 68 -4.58 -1.96 -7.73
C ASP A 68 -5.22 -3.11 -6.91
N TRP A 69 -5.38 -2.95 -5.60
CA TRP A 69 -6.06 -3.92 -4.74
C TRP A 69 -7.57 -3.99 -4.94
N LYS A 70 -8.20 -2.84 -5.20
CA LYS A 70 -9.62 -2.80 -5.55
C LYS A 70 -9.89 -3.48 -6.90
N GLU A 71 -9.04 -3.23 -7.89
CA GLU A 71 -9.13 -3.86 -9.22
C GLU A 71 -8.89 -5.38 -9.17
N SER A 72 -8.09 -5.87 -8.23
CA SER A 72 -7.84 -7.30 -8.02
C SER A 72 -8.86 -7.98 -7.09
N GLY A 73 -9.85 -7.24 -6.57
CA GLY A 73 -10.90 -7.78 -5.70
C GLY A 73 -10.46 -8.03 -4.25
N VAL A 74 -9.31 -7.52 -3.83
CA VAL A 74 -8.78 -7.67 -2.46
C VAL A 74 -9.50 -6.76 -1.48
N CYS A 75 -9.94 -5.59 -1.93
CA CYS A 75 -10.72 -4.64 -1.12
C CYS A 75 -11.96 -4.21 -1.90
N GLN A 76 -13.16 -4.48 -1.37
CA GLN A 76 -14.44 -4.03 -1.95
C GLN A 76 -14.84 -2.65 -1.43
#